data_AF-A0A1H0P7G0-F1
#
_entry.id   AF-A0A1H0P7G0-F1
#
_cell.length_a   1.000
_cell.length_b   1.000
_cell.length_c   1.000
_cell.angle_alpha   90.00
_cell.angle_beta   90.00
_cell.angle_gamma   90.00
#
_symmetry.space_group_name_H-M   'P 1'
#
loop_
_entity.id
_entity.type
_entity.pdbx_description
1 polymer ?
#
loop_
_entity_poly.entity_id
_entity_poly.type
_entity_poly.pdbx_seq_one_letter_code
_entity_poly.pdbx_strand_id
1 'polypeptide(L)'
;MDETLALEPLQFFEYEHKPGHYCLMLSDRHMVDLLDVFEDCGQYGNGYGWAGVARSAIRSRAPELAGRVAFDPEAGMFVAHGRDPEALRTLGTLLREALHDRDVLSELIETGDPDWFD
;
A
#
# COMPACT_ATOMS: atom_id res chain seq x y z
N MET A 1 -5.96 -20.68 -11.87
CA MET A 1 -6.61 -19.42 -11.49
C MET A 1 -5.50 -18.41 -11.40
N ASP A 2 -5.55 -17.34 -12.17
CA ASP A 2 -4.44 -16.41 -12.29
C ASP A 2 -4.35 -15.58 -11.01
N GLU A 3 -3.49 -15.99 -10.07
CA GLU A 3 -3.30 -15.30 -8.79
C GLU A 3 -2.76 -13.86 -8.97
N THR A 4 -2.20 -13.55 -10.14
CA THR A 4 -1.68 -12.22 -10.49
C THR A 4 -2.79 -11.19 -10.65
N LEU A 5 -3.97 -11.59 -11.16
CA LEU A 5 -5.14 -10.70 -11.30
C LEU A 5 -5.78 -10.33 -9.95
N ALA A 6 -5.50 -11.08 -8.87
CA ALA A 6 -6.14 -10.87 -7.58
C ALA A 6 -5.74 -9.56 -6.89
N LEU A 7 -4.54 -9.05 -7.21
CA LEU A 7 -3.97 -7.86 -6.60
C LEU A 7 -4.01 -6.64 -7.51
N GLU A 8 -4.49 -6.75 -8.75
CA GLU A 8 -4.55 -5.61 -9.67
C GLU A 8 -5.32 -4.44 -9.03
N PRO A 9 -4.80 -3.20 -9.14
CA PRO A 9 -3.64 -2.79 -9.95
C PRO A 9 -2.26 -2.90 -9.27
N LEU A 10 -2.16 -3.47 -8.06
CA LEU A 10 -0.88 -3.70 -7.40
C LEU A 10 -0.10 -4.83 -8.07
N GLN A 11 1.19 -4.60 -8.26
CA GLN A 11 2.12 -5.56 -8.83
C GLN A 11 2.88 -6.25 -7.71
N PHE A 12 2.75 -7.57 -7.61
CA PHE A 12 3.50 -8.40 -6.67
C PHE A 12 4.50 -9.29 -7.44
N PHE A 13 5.78 -9.21 -7.09
CA PHE A 13 6.83 -10.00 -7.73
C PHE A 13 7.99 -10.30 -6.77
N GLU A 14 8.78 -11.31 -7.10
CA GLU A 14 10.03 -11.66 -6.40
C GLU A 14 11.22 -11.00 -7.10
N TYR A 15 12.20 -10.50 -6.33
CA TYR A 15 13.43 -9.95 -6.91
C TYR A 15 14.28 -11.06 -7.52
N GLU A 16 14.50 -11.02 -8.84
CA GLU A 16 15.32 -12.01 -9.55
C GLU A 16 16.75 -12.11 -9.00
N HIS A 17 17.33 -10.99 -8.56
CA HIS A 17 18.69 -10.93 -8.03
C HIS A 17 18.78 -11.25 -6.52
N LYS A 18 17.64 -11.52 -5.86
CA LYS A 18 17.57 -11.75 -4.42
C LYS A 18 16.42 -12.71 -4.06
N PRO A 19 16.61 -14.02 -4.26
CA PRO A 19 15.57 -15.01 -3.98
C PRO A 19 15.13 -14.97 -2.50
N GLY A 20 13.84 -15.14 -2.26
CA GLY A 20 13.19 -14.98 -0.96
C GLY A 20 12.95 -13.53 -0.55
N HIS A 21 13.16 -12.56 -1.45
CA HIS A 21 12.73 -11.18 -1.27
C HIS A 21 11.68 -10.81 -2.30
N TYR A 22 10.58 -10.26 -1.80
CA TYR A 22 9.41 -9.92 -2.57
C TYR A 22 9.15 -8.41 -2.53
N CYS A 23 8.48 -7.92 -3.56
CA CYS A 23 8.10 -6.53 -3.76
C CYS A 23 6.61 -6.47 -4.09
N LEU A 24 5.93 -5.50 -3.49
CA LEU A 24 4.58 -5.07 -3.81
C LEU A 24 4.65 -3.60 -4.22
N MET A 25 4.14 -3.28 -5.39
CA MET A 25 4.27 -1.96 -6.00
C MET A 25 2.93 -1.45 -6.51
N LEU A 26 2.69 -0.16 -6.34
CA LEU A 26 1.57 0.56 -6.93
C LEU A 26 2.12 1.80 -7.66
N SER A 27 1.75 1.96 -8.94
CA SER A 27 2.20 3.06 -9.79
C SER A 27 1.24 4.25 -9.73
N ASP A 28 1.77 5.46 -9.96
CA ASP A 28 1.03 6.73 -9.97
C ASP A 28 -0.28 6.69 -10.77
N ARG A 29 -0.30 6.00 -11.92
CA ARG A 29 -1.49 5.91 -12.79
C ARG A 29 -2.76 5.52 -12.04
N HIS A 30 -2.64 4.68 -11.01
CA HIS A 30 -3.77 4.19 -10.22
C HIS A 30 -4.02 5.02 -8.95
N MET A 31 -3.12 5.92 -8.61
CA MET A 31 -3.23 6.84 -7.48
C MET A 31 -3.94 8.15 -7.87
N VAL A 32 -3.78 8.58 -9.13
CA VAL A 32 -4.30 9.87 -9.62
C VAL A 32 -5.81 10.02 -9.42
N ASP A 33 -6.60 8.95 -9.62
CA ASP A 33 -8.06 8.98 -9.44
C ASP A 33 -8.53 9.17 -7.99
N LEU A 34 -7.61 9.05 -7.03
CA LEU A 34 -7.88 9.09 -5.58
C LEU A 34 -7.22 10.28 -4.89
N LEU A 35 -6.49 11.14 -5.62
CA LEU A 35 -5.83 12.33 -5.06
C LEU A 35 -6.81 13.22 -4.28
N ASP A 36 -8.02 13.40 -4.81
CA ASP A 36 -9.09 14.16 -4.17
C ASP A 36 -9.44 13.65 -2.75
N VAL A 37 -9.41 12.33 -2.52
CA VAL A 37 -9.67 11.75 -1.19
C VAL A 37 -8.55 12.10 -0.22
N PHE A 38 -7.30 12.05 -0.68
CA PHE A 38 -6.17 12.46 0.15
C PHE A 38 -6.23 13.96 0.45
N GLU A 39 -6.55 14.79 -0.54
CA GLU A 39 -6.68 16.24 -0.36
C GLU A 39 -7.80 16.62 0.63
N ASP A 40 -8.95 15.94 0.58
CA ASP A 40 -10.05 16.13 1.53
C ASP A 40 -9.63 15.80 2.98
N CYS A 41 -8.78 14.78 3.15
CA CYS A 41 -8.16 14.44 4.42
C CYS A 41 -6.93 15.30 4.78
N GLY A 42 -6.55 16.27 3.94
CA GLY A 42 -5.39 17.14 4.15
C GLY A 42 -4.02 16.48 3.94
N GLN A 43 -3.95 15.39 3.17
CA GLN A 43 -2.75 14.61 2.86
C GLN A 43 -2.42 14.61 1.37
N TYR A 44 -1.20 14.20 1.01
CA TYR A 44 -0.78 14.05 -0.39
C TYR A 44 -0.94 12.61 -0.88
N GLY A 45 -1.74 12.38 -1.92
CA GLY A 45 -1.96 11.05 -2.51
C GLY A 45 -0.83 10.53 -3.40
N ASN A 46 0.43 10.81 -3.04
CA ASN A 46 1.64 10.33 -3.73
C ASN A 46 2.11 8.98 -3.12
N GLY A 47 3.28 8.46 -3.54
CA GLY A 47 3.78 7.20 -2.98
C GLY A 47 4.01 7.22 -1.45
N TYR A 48 4.36 8.37 -0.86
CA TYR A 48 4.48 8.54 0.59
C TYR A 48 3.10 8.46 1.27
N GLY A 49 2.09 9.12 0.71
CA GLY A 49 0.72 9.03 1.21
C GLY A 49 0.20 7.60 1.22
N TRP A 50 0.46 6.84 0.15
CA TRP A 50 0.12 5.42 0.08
C TRP A 50 0.92 4.56 1.07
N ALA A 51 2.15 4.94 1.41
CA ALA A 51 2.89 4.31 2.50
C ALA A 51 2.27 4.60 3.87
N GLY A 52 1.75 5.81 4.07
CA GLY A 52 0.92 6.16 5.23
C GLY A 52 -0.32 5.27 5.34
N VAL A 53 -1.10 5.16 4.25
CA VAL A 53 -2.28 4.28 4.17
C VAL A 53 -1.91 2.82 4.47
N ALA A 54 -0.81 2.32 3.91
CA ALA A 54 -0.34 0.96 4.16
C ALA A 54 0.01 0.73 5.64
N ARG A 55 0.65 1.70 6.29
CA ARG A 55 0.96 1.64 7.73
C ARG A 55 -0.32 1.66 8.57
N SER A 56 -1.28 2.52 8.23
CA SER A 56 -2.59 2.55 8.87
C SER A 56 -3.30 1.20 8.75
N ALA A 57 -3.36 0.63 7.54
CA ALA A 57 -4.01 -0.65 7.27
C ALA A 57 -3.36 -1.80 8.05
N ILE A 58 -2.02 -1.83 8.13
CA ILE A 58 -1.33 -2.80 8.99
C ILE A 58 -1.73 -2.59 10.44
N ARG A 59 -1.68 -1.37 10.97
CA ARG A 59 -2.00 -1.13 12.37
C ARG A 59 -3.46 -1.45 12.73
N SER A 60 -4.41 -1.11 11.88
CA SER A 60 -5.85 -1.22 12.16
C SER A 60 -6.42 -2.59 11.83
N ARG A 61 -6.00 -3.20 10.71
CA ARG A 61 -6.62 -4.41 10.16
C ARG A 61 -5.73 -5.64 10.21
N ALA A 62 -4.41 -5.49 10.19
CA ALA A 62 -3.48 -6.62 10.15
C ALA A 62 -2.20 -6.38 10.97
N PRO A 63 -2.29 -6.20 12.31
CA PRO A 63 -1.15 -5.82 13.15
C PRO A 63 -0.05 -6.89 13.18
N GLU A 64 -0.37 -8.14 12.82
CA GLU A 64 0.59 -9.23 12.66
C GLU A 64 1.63 -9.00 11.55
N LEU A 65 1.33 -8.11 10.58
CA LEU A 65 2.24 -7.74 9.50
C LEU A 65 3.28 -6.69 9.94
N ALA A 66 3.09 -6.06 11.09
CA ALA A 66 4.00 -5.04 11.60
C ALA A 66 5.42 -5.61 11.76
N GLY A 67 6.39 -4.93 11.16
CA GLY A 67 7.80 -5.36 11.16
C GLY A 67 8.15 -6.48 10.19
N ARG A 68 7.18 -7.05 9.44
CA ARG A 68 7.44 -8.04 8.38
C ARG A 68 7.56 -7.41 7.00
N VAL A 69 6.96 -6.23 6.83
CA VAL A 69 6.98 -5.43 5.61
C VAL A 69 7.74 -4.15 5.88
N ALA A 70 8.61 -3.78 4.94
CA ALA A 70 9.29 -2.50 4.90
C ALA A 70 8.76 -1.68 3.72
N PHE A 71 8.78 -0.36 3.86
CA PHE A 71 8.28 0.58 2.86
C PHE A 71 9.43 1.43 2.35
N ASP A 72 9.54 1.56 1.04
CA ASP A 72 10.52 2.42 0.36
C ASP A 72 9.80 3.24 -0.72
N PRO A 73 8.84 4.11 -0.33
CA PRO A 73 8.04 4.85 -1.29
C PRO A 73 8.87 5.91 -2.02
N GLU A 74 8.48 6.19 -3.25
CA GLU A 74 8.97 7.30 -4.05
C GLU A 74 7.80 8.23 -4.42
N ALA A 75 8.08 9.48 -4.77
CA ALA A 75 7.02 10.45 -5.07
C ALA A 75 6.02 9.98 -6.15
N GLY A 76 6.44 9.14 -7.10
CA GLY A 76 5.59 8.59 -8.16
C GLY A 76 5.10 7.16 -7.95
N MET A 77 5.51 6.48 -6.88
CA MET A 77 5.15 5.08 -6.69
C MET A 77 5.28 4.62 -5.25
N PHE A 78 4.34 3.78 -4.85
CA PHE A 78 4.40 3.10 -3.57
C PHE A 78 5.14 1.79 -3.76
N VAL A 79 6.10 1.52 -2.88
CA VAL A 79 6.87 0.28 -2.86
C VAL A 79 6.90 -0.25 -1.44
N ALA A 80 6.48 -1.51 -1.30
CA ALA A 80 6.63 -2.31 -0.10
C ALA A 80 7.43 -3.56 -0.43
N HIS A 81 8.35 -3.94 0.45
CA HIS A 81 9.19 -5.13 0.24
C HIS A 81 9.37 -5.91 1.54
N GLY A 82 9.63 -7.20 1.41
CA GLY A 82 9.70 -8.11 2.56
C GLY A 82 10.23 -9.49 2.20
N ARG A 83 10.44 -10.31 3.22
CA ARG A 83 10.78 -11.74 3.06
C ARG A 83 9.58 -12.66 3.19
N ASP A 84 8.45 -12.12 3.62
CA ASP A 84 7.21 -12.83 3.85
C ASP A 84 6.24 -12.51 2.69
N PRO A 85 6.10 -13.40 1.70
CA PRO A 85 5.24 -13.17 0.55
C PRO A 85 3.76 -13.13 0.94
N GLU A 86 3.35 -13.87 1.96
CA GLU A 86 1.97 -13.84 2.46
C GLU A 86 1.67 -12.50 3.12
N ALA A 87 2.60 -11.95 3.88
CA ALA A 87 2.45 -10.61 4.47
C ALA A 87 2.22 -9.52 3.40
N LEU A 88 2.99 -9.56 2.31
CA LEU A 88 2.83 -8.61 1.20
C LEU A 88 1.53 -8.83 0.42
N ARG A 89 1.08 -10.08 0.25
CA ARG A 89 -0.20 -10.38 -0.40
C ARG A 89 -1.39 -9.90 0.44
N THR A 90 -1.34 -10.10 1.76
CA THR A 90 -2.35 -9.58 2.68
C THR A 90 -2.39 -8.05 2.63
N LEU A 91 -1.23 -7.39 2.68
CA LEU A 91 -1.16 -5.94 2.51
C LEU A 91 -1.72 -5.49 1.16
N GLY A 92 -1.37 -6.19 0.07
CA GLY A 92 -1.89 -5.89 -1.26
C GLY A 92 -3.42 -6.00 -1.34
N THR A 93 -4.01 -6.96 -0.63
CA THR A 93 -5.47 -7.11 -0.56
C THR A 93 -6.13 -5.92 0.16
N LEU A 94 -5.54 -5.46 1.27
CA LEU A 94 -6.01 -4.30 2.03
C LEU A 94 -5.92 -3.01 1.19
N LEU A 95 -4.78 -2.80 0.52
CA LEU A 95 -4.59 -1.63 -0.35
C LEU A 95 -5.51 -1.66 -1.57
N ARG A 96 -5.74 -2.84 -2.15
CA ARG A 96 -6.69 -3.01 -3.24
C ARG A 96 -8.11 -2.65 -2.81
N GLU A 97 -8.52 -3.00 -1.59
CA GLU A 97 -9.83 -2.57 -1.06
C GLU A 97 -9.91 -1.04 -0.99
N ALA A 98 -8.89 -0.37 -0.43
CA ALA A 98 -8.83 1.10 -0.38
C ALA A 98 -8.79 1.75 -1.78
N LEU A 99 -8.22 1.09 -2.79
CA LEU A 99 -8.23 1.56 -4.18
C LEU A 99 -9.64 1.51 -4.80
N HIS A 100 -10.48 0.57 -4.38
CA HIS A 100 -11.82 0.39 -4.92
C HIS A 100 -12.93 1.04 -4.08
N ASP A 101 -12.65 1.33 -2.81
CA ASP A 101 -13.59 1.92 -1.87
C ASP A 101 -12.99 3.19 -1.23
N ARG A 102 -13.57 4.34 -1.61
CA ARG A 102 -13.11 5.65 -1.17
C ARG A 102 -13.33 5.88 0.33
N ASP A 103 -14.37 5.29 0.90
CA ASP A 103 -14.71 5.43 2.33
C ASP A 103 -13.68 4.67 3.19
N VAL A 104 -13.28 3.48 2.72
CA VAL A 104 -12.17 2.73 3.31
C VAL A 104 -10.86 3.51 3.22
N LEU A 105 -10.59 4.15 2.08
CA LEU A 105 -9.38 4.97 1.92
C LEU A 105 -9.35 6.15 2.89
N SER A 106 -10.42 6.94 2.95
CA SER A 106 -10.50 8.07 3.89
C SER A 106 -10.38 7.61 5.34
N GLU A 107 -11.05 6.53 5.72
CA GLU A 107 -10.94 5.94 7.07
C GLU A 107 -9.48 5.59 7.41
N LEU A 108 -8.75 4.95 6.48
CA LEU A 108 -7.35 4.59 6.69
C LEU A 108 -6.43 5.81 6.78
N ILE A 109 -6.74 6.89 6.06
CA ILE A 109 -5.98 8.14 6.16
C ILE A 109 -6.25 8.80 7.52
N GLU A 110 -7.51 8.96 7.92
CA GLU A 110 -7.92 9.62 9.16
C GLU A 110 -7.50 8.85 10.43
N THR A 111 -7.50 7.52 10.37
CA THR A 111 -7.02 6.67 11.48
C THR A 111 -5.50 6.55 11.54
N GLY A 112 -4.81 7.00 10.49
CA GLY A 112 -3.37 7.03 10.40
C GLY A 112 -2.73 8.09 11.29
N ASP A 113 -1.47 7.85 11.64
CA ASP A 113 -0.69 8.90 12.28
C ASP A 113 -0.25 9.91 11.21
N PRO A 114 -0.47 11.23 11.40
CA PRO A 114 -0.09 12.24 10.42
C PRO A 114 1.42 12.25 10.11
N ASP A 115 2.28 11.82 11.04
CA ASP A 115 3.72 11.67 10.80
C ASP A 115 4.05 10.57 9.76
N TRP A 116 3.09 9.75 9.35
CA TRP A 116 3.30 8.73 8.31
C TRP A 116 3.05 9.22 6.89
N PHE A 117 2.54 10.44 6.73
CA PHE A 117 2.17 11.03 5.44
C PHE A 117 3.09 12.20 5.04
N ASP A 118 4.13 12.50 5.85
CA ASP A 118 5.15 13.53 5.59
C ASP A 118 6.23 13.07 4.58
#